data_AF-A0A964U3F6-F1
#
_entry.id   AF-A0A964U3F6-F1
#
_cell.length_a   1.000
_cell.length_b   1.000
_cell.length_c   1.000
_cell.angle_alpha   90.00
_cell.angle_beta   90.00
_cell.angle_gamma   90.00
#
_symmetry.space_group_name_H-M   'P 1'
#
loop_
_entity.id
_entity.type
_entity.pdbx_description
1 polymer ?
#
loop_
_entity_poly.entity_id
_entity_poly.type
_entity_poly.pdbx_seq_one_letter_code
_entity_poly.pdbx_strand_id
1 'polypeptide(L)'
;MSVVVVDASAILAVVFPDERNGRAIDLGRQLLESYAIAPAIWPTEVANALVVGLRRGRITAPQLEACVTALARFEVAVQPPPELAAVGRLCDLALEDGVTIDDAAYLSLALRHGAELVTHDEALASAARPRGIRLWGDA
;
A
#
# COMPACT_ATOMS: atom_id res chain seq x y z
N MET A 1 -3.51 10.29 -16.31
CA MET A 1 -3.49 9.25 -15.26
C MET A 1 -2.94 9.88 -14.00
N SER A 2 -3.64 9.74 -12.88
CA SER A 2 -3.10 10.10 -11.56
C SER A 2 -2.07 9.07 -11.13
N VAL A 3 -1.02 9.53 -10.45
CA VAL A 3 -0.06 8.65 -9.78
C VAL A 3 -0.62 8.36 -8.40
N VAL A 4 -0.63 7.08 -8.02
CA VAL A 4 -1.10 6.63 -6.71
C VAL A 4 -0.03 5.80 -6.02
N VAL A 5 0.18 6.05 -4.74
CA VAL A 5 0.97 5.17 -3.87
C VAL A 5 0.02 4.13 -3.28
N VAL A 6 0.26 2.86 -3.58
CA VAL A 6 -0.55 1.75 -3.07
C VAL A 6 0.13 1.10 -1.88
N ASP A 7 -0.52 1.17 -0.73
CA ASP A 7 -0.13 0.44 0.46
C ASP A 7 -0.49 -1.06 0.37
N ALA A 8 0.24 -1.90 1.09
CA ALA A 8 0.00 -3.33 1.18
C ALA A 8 -1.43 -3.62 1.68
N SER A 9 -1.94 -2.87 2.66
CA SER A 9 -3.31 -3.06 3.17
C SER A 9 -4.37 -2.89 2.07
N ALA A 10 -4.19 -1.90 1.18
CA ALA A 10 -5.12 -1.63 0.08
C ALA A 10 -5.14 -2.74 -0.97
N ILE A 11 -3.97 -3.23 -1.40
CA ILE A 11 -3.94 -4.30 -2.41
C ILE A 11 -4.48 -5.62 -1.83
N LEU A 12 -4.23 -5.88 -0.55
CA LEU A 12 -4.69 -7.09 0.14
C LEU A 12 -6.21 -7.16 0.21
N ALA A 13 -6.88 -6.02 0.42
CA ALA A 13 -8.33 -5.93 0.40
C ALA A 13 -8.94 -6.33 -0.96
N VAL A 14 -8.20 -6.10 -2.05
CA VAL A 14 -8.65 -6.47 -3.40
C VAL A 14 -8.44 -7.96 -3.67
N VAL A 15 -7.35 -8.54 -3.20
CA VAL A 15 -6.98 -9.93 -3.55
C VAL A 15 -7.50 -10.96 -2.56
N PHE A 16 -7.74 -10.60 -1.30
CA PHE A 16 -8.29 -11.52 -0.33
C PHE A 16 -9.76 -11.89 -0.64
N PRO A 17 -10.11 -13.18 -0.54
CA PRO A 17 -11.42 -13.67 -0.95
C PRO A 17 -12.57 -13.18 -0.05
N ASP A 18 -12.29 -12.94 1.23
CA ASP A 18 -13.25 -12.48 2.24
C ASP A 18 -13.54 -10.98 2.17
N GLU A 19 -12.73 -10.20 1.43
CA GLU A 19 -12.87 -8.75 1.29
C GLU A 19 -13.49 -8.31 -0.04
N ARG A 20 -13.99 -9.23 -0.87
CA ARG A 20 -14.62 -8.98 -2.18
C ARG A 20 -16.01 -8.33 -2.11
N ASN A 21 -16.11 -7.19 -1.42
CA ASN A 21 -17.27 -6.32 -1.43
C ASN A 21 -17.19 -5.33 -2.61
N GLY A 22 -18.27 -4.55 -2.82
CA GLY A 22 -18.33 -3.56 -3.91
C GLY A 22 -17.16 -2.57 -3.89
N ARG A 23 -16.71 -2.13 -2.71
CA ARG A 23 -15.59 -1.19 -2.58
C ARG A 23 -14.27 -1.79 -3.02
N ALA A 24 -13.97 -3.05 -2.66
CA ALA A 24 -12.76 -3.73 -3.08
C ALA A 24 -12.73 -3.98 -4.60
N ILE A 25 -13.90 -4.29 -5.20
CA ILE A 25 -14.03 -4.44 -6.65
C ILE A 25 -13.78 -3.08 -7.35
N ASP A 26 -14.34 -2.00 -6.82
CA ASP A 26 -14.16 -0.66 -7.38
C ASP A 26 -12.72 -0.17 -7.25
N LEU A 27 -12.10 -0.40 -6.10
CA LEU A 27 -10.68 -0.14 -5.88
C LEU A 27 -9.82 -0.92 -6.89
N GLY A 28 -10.05 -2.22 -7.04
CA GLY A 28 -9.32 -3.06 -7.99
C GLY A 28 -9.41 -2.54 -9.43
N ARG A 29 -10.60 -2.13 -9.88
CA ARG A 29 -10.79 -1.55 -11.23
C ARG A 29 -10.02 -0.27 -11.41
N GLN A 30 -10.06 0.62 -10.42
CA GLN A 30 -9.38 1.92 -10.52
C GLN A 30 -7.85 1.77 -10.44
N LEU A 31 -7.34 0.83 -9.64
CA LEU A 31 -5.91 0.53 -9.60
C LEU A 31 -5.40 0.04 -10.95
N LEU A 32 -6.20 -0.70 -11.72
CA LEU A 32 -5.88 -1.11 -13.09
C LEU A 32 -5.85 0.07 -14.09
N GLU A 33 -6.50 1.18 -13.78
CA GLU A 33 -6.55 2.39 -14.61
C GLU A 33 -5.57 3.49 -14.14
N SER A 34 -4.90 3.27 -13.00
CA SER A 34 -4.00 4.23 -12.35
C SER A 34 -2.53 3.89 -12.62
N TYR A 35 -1.65 4.88 -12.50
CA TYR A 35 -0.22 4.60 -12.43
C TYR A 35 0.18 4.33 -10.97
N ALA A 36 0.10 3.06 -10.57
CA ALA A 36 0.37 2.62 -9.21
C ALA A 36 1.88 2.47 -8.95
N ILE A 37 2.35 3.07 -7.85
CA ILE A 37 3.72 2.93 -7.36
C ILE A 37 3.71 2.49 -5.89
N ALA A 38 4.79 1.87 -5.43
CA ALA A 38 4.94 1.45 -4.03
C ALA A 38 6.41 1.52 -3.59
N PRO A 39 6.72 1.69 -2.30
CA PRO A 39 8.08 1.65 -1.79
C PRO A 39 8.68 0.24 -1.88
N ALA A 40 10.02 0.14 -1.81
CA ALA A 40 10.75 -1.13 -1.92
C ALA A 40 10.37 -2.18 -0.87
N ILE A 41 9.77 -1.78 0.25
CA ILE A 41 9.32 -2.68 1.31
C ILE A 41 8.00 -3.39 1.00
N TRP A 42 7.17 -2.81 0.12
CA TRP A 42 5.82 -3.28 -0.20
C TRP A 42 5.74 -4.76 -0.58
N PRO A 43 6.64 -5.33 -1.43
CA PRO A 43 6.56 -6.76 -1.76
C PRO A 43 6.70 -7.67 -0.54
N THR A 44 7.54 -7.27 0.43
CA THR A 44 7.75 -8.04 1.66
C THR A 44 6.57 -7.93 2.61
N GLU A 45 5.92 -6.79 2.69
CA GLU A 45 4.70 -6.61 3.48
C GLU A 45 3.53 -7.42 2.92
N VAL A 46 3.33 -7.38 1.59
CA VAL A 46 2.31 -8.18 0.91
C VAL A 46 2.56 -9.67 1.14
N ALA A 47 3.79 -10.15 0.93
CA ALA A 47 4.14 -11.55 1.16
C ALA A 47 3.93 -11.98 2.62
N ASN A 48 4.34 -11.13 3.58
CA ASN A 48 4.15 -11.38 5.00
C ASN A 48 2.66 -11.47 5.34
N ALA A 49 1.85 -10.53 4.88
CA ALA A 49 0.42 -10.51 5.16
C ALA A 49 -0.31 -11.75 4.59
N LEU A 50 0.07 -12.18 3.39
CA LEU A 50 -0.44 -13.42 2.79
C LEU A 50 -0.10 -14.66 3.64
N VAL A 51 1.17 -14.79 4.09
CA VAL A 51 1.61 -15.91 4.94
C VAL A 51 0.95 -15.85 6.31
N VAL A 52 0.83 -14.67 6.91
CA VAL A 52 0.13 -14.47 8.19
C VAL A 52 -1.35 -14.82 8.05
N GLY A 53 -2.00 -14.44 6.95
CA GLY A 53 -3.37 -14.82 6.64
C GLY A 53 -3.56 -16.34 6.60
N LEU A 54 -2.65 -17.07 5.93
CA LEU A 54 -2.66 -18.53 5.90
C LEU A 54 -2.47 -19.12 7.30
N ARG A 55 -1.47 -18.65 8.07
CA ARG A 55 -1.19 -19.13 9.43
C ARG A 55 -2.35 -18.90 10.40
N ARG A 56 -3.09 -17.81 10.23
CA ARG A 56 -4.27 -17.47 11.04
C ARG A 56 -5.55 -18.18 10.56
N GLY A 57 -5.47 -19.01 9.51
CA GLY A 57 -6.63 -19.70 8.95
C GLY A 57 -7.61 -18.79 8.20
N ARG A 58 -7.19 -17.56 7.88
CA ARG A 58 -7.99 -16.58 7.11
C ARG A 58 -8.12 -16.99 5.64
N ILE A 59 -7.07 -17.59 5.09
CA ILE A 59 -7.05 -18.18 3.76
C ILE A 59 -6.49 -19.61 3.81
N THR A 60 -6.81 -20.40 2.81
CA THR A 60 -6.25 -21.73 2.55
C THR A 60 -5.07 -21.66 1.59
N ALA A 61 -4.28 -22.73 1.48
CA ALA A 61 -3.16 -22.79 0.53
C ALA A 61 -3.59 -22.56 -0.95
N PRO A 62 -4.70 -23.14 -1.45
CA PRO A 62 -5.20 -22.81 -2.79
C PRO A 62 -5.61 -21.34 -2.94
N GLN A 63 -6.17 -20.74 -1.89
CA GLN A 63 -6.52 -19.31 -1.91
C GLN A 63 -5.27 -18.41 -1.90
N LEU A 64 -4.19 -18.82 -1.23
CA LEU A 64 -2.91 -18.12 -1.29
C LEU A 64 -2.38 -18.07 -2.72
N GLU A 65 -2.35 -19.19 -3.43
CA GLU A 65 -1.94 -19.26 -4.84
C GLU A 65 -2.83 -18.36 -5.74
N ALA A 66 -4.14 -18.36 -5.49
CA ALA A 66 -5.07 -17.48 -6.18
C ALA A 66 -4.81 -15.98 -5.90
N CYS A 67 -4.46 -15.62 -4.66
CA CYS A 67 -4.09 -14.24 -4.30
C CYS A 67 -2.83 -13.81 -5.04
N VAL A 68 -1.79 -14.65 -5.06
CA VAL A 68 -0.53 -14.37 -5.79
C VAL A 68 -0.79 -14.19 -7.29
N THR A 69 -1.61 -15.06 -7.87
CA THR A 69 -2.01 -14.96 -9.29
C THR A 69 -2.80 -13.68 -9.57
N ALA A 70 -3.65 -13.24 -8.64
CA ALA A 70 -4.41 -12.00 -8.77
C ALA A 70 -3.50 -10.77 -8.65
N LEU A 71 -2.55 -10.77 -7.70
CA LEU A 71 -1.57 -9.69 -7.51
C LEU A 71 -0.78 -9.40 -8.78
N ALA A 72 -0.38 -10.45 -9.52
CA ALA A 72 0.37 -10.32 -10.76
C ALA A 72 -0.38 -9.57 -11.89
N ARG A 73 -1.68 -9.31 -11.73
CA ARG A 73 -2.47 -8.51 -12.68
C ARG A 73 -2.36 -7.01 -12.45
N PHE A 74 -1.88 -6.59 -11.29
CA PHE A 74 -1.71 -5.18 -10.96
C PHE A 74 -0.27 -4.76 -11.29
N GLU A 75 -0.13 -3.82 -12.23
CA GLU A 75 1.17 -3.26 -12.63
C GLU A 75 1.66 -2.22 -11.60
N VAL A 76 1.99 -2.67 -10.38
CA VAL A 76 2.54 -1.80 -9.33
C VAL A 76 4.03 -1.59 -9.56
N ALA A 77 4.44 -0.37 -9.90
CA ALA A 77 5.85 -0.04 -10.10
C ALA A 77 6.55 0.20 -8.74
N VAL A 78 7.19 -0.86 -8.24
CA VAL A 78 8.00 -0.80 -7.01
C VAL A 78 9.21 0.10 -7.22
N GLN A 79 9.30 1.15 -6.40
CA GLN A 79 10.37 2.13 -6.46
C GLN A 79 11.63 1.61 -5.76
N PRO A 80 12.83 2.03 -6.18
CA PRO A 80 14.08 1.65 -5.53
C PRO A 80 14.09 1.99 -4.03
N PRO A 81 14.84 1.22 -3.22
CA PRO A 81 14.96 1.51 -1.80
C PRO A 81 15.58 2.90 -1.56
N PRO A 82 15.26 3.57 -0.44
CA PRO A 82 15.87 4.84 -0.08
C PRO A 82 17.39 4.72 0.04
N GLU A 83 18.10 5.74 -0.46
CA GLU A 83 19.54 5.87 -0.23
C GLU A 83 19.83 6.25 1.24
N LEU A 84 21.06 6.02 1.71
CA LEU A 84 21.48 6.40 3.07
C LEU A 84 21.24 7.89 3.37
N ALA A 85 21.35 8.77 2.37
CA ALA A 85 21.10 10.20 2.52
C ALA A 85 19.62 10.53 2.82
N ALA A 86 18.68 9.61 2.58
CA ALA A 86 17.27 9.77 2.87
C ALA A 86 16.88 9.30 4.29
N VAL A 87 17.78 8.62 5.02
CA VAL A 87 17.50 8.06 6.35
C VAL A 87 17.03 9.13 7.33
N GLY A 88 17.70 10.28 7.38
CA GLY A 88 17.30 11.41 8.24
C GLY A 88 15.86 11.84 7.99
N ARG A 89 15.49 12.05 6.71
CA ARG A 89 14.11 12.43 6.34
C ARG A 89 13.07 11.37 6.72
N LEU A 90 13.41 10.08 6.62
CA LEU A 90 12.50 9.00 7.02
C LEU A 90 12.30 8.97 8.54
N CYS A 91 13.37 9.18 9.30
CA CYS A 91 13.29 9.32 10.75
C CYS A 91 12.43 10.53 11.14
N ASP A 92 12.62 11.68 10.48
CA ASP A 92 11.84 12.89 10.74
C ASP A 92 10.35 12.65 10.48
N LEU A 93 9.99 12.04 9.35
CA LEU A 93 8.60 11.66 9.04
C LEU A 93 8.01 10.74 10.13
N ALA A 94 8.72 9.67 10.48
CA ALA A 94 8.25 8.70 11.47
C ALA A 94 8.04 9.34 12.87
N LEU A 95 8.96 10.21 13.29
CA LEU A 95 8.88 10.89 14.58
C LEU A 95 7.80 11.98 14.63
N GLU A 96 7.68 12.78 13.58
CA GLU A 96 6.70 13.87 13.49
C GLU A 96 5.27 13.34 13.43
N ASP A 97 5.04 12.24 12.70
CA ASP A 97 3.69 11.70 12.50
C ASP A 97 3.35 10.53 13.45
N GLY A 98 4.33 10.05 14.23
CA GLY A 98 4.15 8.92 15.14
C GLY A 98 3.90 7.59 14.42
N VAL A 99 4.47 7.40 13.22
CA VAL A 99 4.32 6.20 12.40
C VAL A 99 5.60 5.37 12.34
N THR A 100 5.51 4.15 11.80
CA THR A 100 6.70 3.30 11.60
C THR A 100 7.58 3.82 10.46
N ILE A 101 8.82 3.32 10.35
CA ILE A 101 9.68 3.62 9.20
C ILE A 101 9.07 3.11 7.88
N ASP A 102 8.35 2.01 7.96
CA ASP A 102 7.70 1.38 6.82
C ASP A 102 6.58 2.31 6.28
N ASP A 103 5.74 2.81 7.19
CA ASP A 103 4.73 3.86 6.90
C ASP A 103 5.36 5.16 6.39
N ALA A 104 6.46 5.61 7.00
CA ALA A 104 7.19 6.79 6.56
C ALA A 104 7.72 6.63 5.12
N ALA A 105 8.02 5.41 4.66
CA ALA A 105 8.41 5.16 3.28
C ALA A 105 7.25 5.42 2.30
N TYR A 106 6.01 5.06 2.66
CA TYR A 106 4.81 5.39 1.89
C TYR A 106 4.56 6.89 1.84
N LEU A 107 4.62 7.58 2.98
CA LEU A 107 4.46 9.04 3.07
C LEU A 107 5.53 9.77 2.25
N SER A 108 6.80 9.38 2.40
CA SER A 108 7.92 9.93 1.64
C SER A 108 7.70 9.77 0.15
N LEU A 109 7.25 8.59 -0.30
CA LEU A 109 7.00 8.33 -1.71
C LEU A 109 5.85 9.18 -2.25
N ALA A 110 4.75 9.28 -1.51
CA ALA A 110 3.59 10.09 -1.91
C ALA A 110 3.98 11.57 -2.08
N LEU A 111 4.76 12.12 -1.13
CA LEU A 111 5.24 13.49 -1.18
C LEU A 111 6.16 13.75 -2.37
N ARG A 112 7.12 12.84 -2.65
CA ARG A 112 8.07 13.02 -3.77
C ARG A 112 7.38 13.01 -5.13
N HIS A 113 6.28 12.27 -5.27
CA HIS A 113 5.57 12.12 -6.55
C HIS A 113 4.30 12.96 -6.65
N GLY A 114 3.93 13.71 -5.60
CA GLY A 114 2.64 14.41 -5.55
C GLY A 114 1.45 13.45 -5.71
N ALA A 115 1.62 12.22 -5.25
CA ALA A 115 0.69 11.11 -5.48
C ALA A 115 -0.36 11.04 -4.37
N GLU A 116 -1.53 10.52 -4.74
CA GLU A 116 -2.55 10.12 -3.77
C GLU A 116 -2.12 8.84 -3.04
N LEU A 117 -2.53 8.71 -1.79
CA LEU A 117 -2.26 7.52 -0.98
C LEU A 117 -3.49 6.63 -0.94
N VAL A 118 -3.32 5.38 -1.34
CA VAL A 118 -4.33 4.33 -1.29
C VAL A 118 -3.96 3.39 -0.14
N THR A 119 -4.67 3.50 0.99
CA THR A 119 -4.42 2.67 2.18
C THR A 119 -5.73 2.37 2.93
N HIS A 120 -5.78 1.20 3.56
CA HIS A 120 -6.79 0.85 4.57
C HIS A 120 -6.25 0.94 6.00
N ASP A 121 -4.98 1.33 6.18
CA ASP A 121 -4.40 1.59 7.48
C ASP A 121 -4.79 3.00 7.96
N GLU A 122 -5.55 3.07 9.05
CA GLU A 122 -6.05 4.32 9.61
C GLU A 122 -4.93 5.20 10.19
N ALA A 123 -3.86 4.61 10.71
CA ALA A 123 -2.74 5.35 11.26
C ALA A 123 -1.95 6.04 10.14
N LEU A 124 -1.65 5.29 9.07
CA LEU A 124 -1.00 5.83 7.87
C LEU A 124 -1.88 6.89 7.18
N ALA A 125 -3.19 6.65 7.07
CA ALA A 125 -4.15 7.62 6.53
C ALA A 125 -4.20 8.92 7.36
N SER A 126 -4.18 8.80 8.69
CA SER A 126 -4.18 9.94 9.60
C SER A 126 -2.90 10.77 9.48
N ALA A 127 -1.74 10.11 9.33
CA ALA A 127 -0.45 10.77 9.12
C ALA A 127 -0.34 11.49 7.76
N ALA A 128 -1.02 10.99 6.73
CA ALA A 128 -0.97 11.55 5.39
C ALA A 128 -1.64 12.94 5.28
N ARG A 129 -2.78 13.12 5.95
CA ARG A 129 -3.64 14.31 5.80
C ARG A 129 -2.95 15.63 6.19
N PRO A 130 -2.28 15.75 7.36
CA PRO A 130 -1.58 16.98 7.75
C PRO A 130 -0.47 17.40 6.76
N ARG A 131 0.06 16.45 5.99
CA ARG A 131 1.10 16.70 4.98
C ARG A 131 0.56 17.08 3.60
N GLY A 132 -0.76 17.24 3.46
CA GLY A 132 -1.40 17.57 2.20
C GLY A 132 -1.42 16.41 1.20
N ILE A 133 -1.14 15.19 1.64
CA ILE A 133 -1.29 13.99 0.83
C ILE A 133 -2.79 13.67 0.78
N ARG A 134 -3.35 13.66 -0.43
CA ARG A 134 -4.75 13.27 -0.63
C ARG A 134 -4.88 11.76 -0.45
N LEU A 135 -5.90 11.34 0.27
CA LEU A 135 -6.27 9.94 0.32
C LEU A 135 -7.15 9.60 -0.87
N TRP A 136 -6.93 8.42 -1.42
CA TRP A 136 -7.77 7.89 -2.47
C TRP A 136 -9.19 7.65 -1.94
N GLY A 137 -10.19 8.09 -2.69
CA GLY A 137 -11.60 7.95 -2.31
C GLY A 137 -12.14 9.02 -1.34
N ASP A 138 -11.32 9.94 -0.86
CA ASP A 138 -11.77 11.15 -0.14
C ASP A 138 -12.31 12.16 -1.19
N ALA A 139 -13.58 11.98 -1.61
CA ALA A 139 -14.36 12.91 -2.43
C ALA A 139 -15.77 13.10 -1.85
#